data_AF-A0A9P3JE59-F1
#
_entry.id   AF-A0A9P3JE59-F1
#
_cell.length_a   1.000
_cell.length_b   1.000
_cell.length_c   1.000
_cell.angle_alpha   90.00
_cell.angle_beta   90.00
_cell.angle_gamma   90.00
#
_symmetry.space_group_name_H-M   'P 1'
#
loop_
_entity.id
_entity.type
_entity.pdbx_description
1 polymer ?
#
loop_
_entity_poly.entity_id
_entity_poly.type
_entity_poly.pdbx_seq_one_letter_code
_entity_poly.pdbx_strand_id
1 'polypeptide(L)'
;MAGALLYRTPRTSRGTSRLREYIAEAGIPFLGALPADKSLESFQVEDVRRVLHAQVLYGGDTPHAANSMATEITKTMVATLHLAEILTLIPPSDDPARGALVIAHASRPDILLGMIDLHETHLSTQVAAMVLTGGAPPPAEVDELIRTRPTRVSLPVLLAPKATYDTCLELAKADSELHATSTRKIERAEVMFHEHVDMRVLNQVLFKERPLRMNPKLFQHGIFEKARAAQSHVVLPEGAEPRTVQAAGEVLRRSLCQLTLVGKPDDILTEAKQLRVDLTGANIVNPGLAPNLETYVDILYEARKSKGMTRAEAQELLVTDANYFGTAMVAAGHADGMVSGAIHTTANTVRPALQIIKTLPETPIVSSVFFMCLPDKVLVYGDCAINTNPTAEELAMIAMSSADTAAAFGVEPRVALLSYATGDSNTGPLIQKVADATAIVHERRPDLMAEGPLQYDAAVNMEIAKTKVKGKASEVAGQATVLIFPDLNTGNNTYKAVQQSTGAVAMGPVLQGLRRPVNDLSRGCTVKDIVTTIAMTGVQAAAMKTSSIRQGGAA
;
A
#
# COMPACT_ATOMS: atom_id res chain seq x y z
N MET A 1 -28.87 -6.58 -19.83
CA MET A 1 -28.05 -6.26 -21.02
C MET A 1 -26.83 -7.16 -20.96
N ALA A 2 -26.49 -7.87 -22.04
CA ALA A 2 -25.33 -8.75 -22.09
C ALA A 2 -24.16 -8.03 -22.79
N GLY A 3 -22.92 -8.36 -22.45
CA GLY A 3 -21.72 -7.86 -23.12
C GLY A 3 -20.71 -8.99 -23.33
N ALA A 4 -19.81 -8.84 -24.30
CA ALA A 4 -18.84 -9.87 -24.67
C ALA A 4 -17.43 -9.51 -24.20
N LEU A 5 -16.79 -10.42 -23.48
CA LEU A 5 -15.38 -10.37 -23.07
C LEU A 5 -14.67 -11.61 -23.62
N LEU A 6 -13.60 -11.43 -24.38
CA LEU A 6 -12.80 -12.53 -24.92
C LEU A 6 -11.64 -12.85 -23.97
N TYR A 7 -11.40 -14.12 -23.68
CA TYR A 7 -10.30 -14.59 -22.81
C TYR A 7 -9.32 -15.49 -23.60
N ARG A 8 -8.03 -15.42 -23.24
CA ARG A 8 -6.92 -16.12 -23.93
C ARG A 8 -6.84 -15.83 -25.42
N THR A 9 -6.99 -14.56 -25.78
CA THR A 9 -6.81 -14.16 -27.18
C THR A 9 -5.34 -14.26 -27.58
N PRO A 10 -5.02 -14.74 -28.79
CA PRO A 10 -3.66 -14.69 -29.31
C PRO A 10 -3.17 -13.24 -29.35
N ARG A 11 -1.88 -13.00 -29.06
CA ARG A 11 -1.29 -11.64 -29.13
C ARG A 11 -1.35 -11.03 -30.55
N THR A 12 -1.63 -11.83 -31.57
CA THR A 12 -1.75 -11.38 -32.96
C THR A 12 -3.13 -10.77 -33.23
N SER A 13 -3.14 -9.51 -33.66
CA SER A 13 -4.34 -8.65 -33.79
C SER A 13 -5.44 -9.17 -34.73
N ARG A 14 -5.09 -10.01 -35.72
CA ARG A 14 -6.00 -10.36 -36.82
C ARG A 14 -7.21 -11.20 -36.40
N GLY A 15 -7.05 -12.11 -35.44
CA GLY A 15 -8.13 -12.97 -34.94
C GLY A 15 -9.11 -12.22 -34.05
N THR A 16 -8.58 -11.40 -33.14
CA THR A 16 -9.36 -10.59 -32.20
C THR A 16 -10.18 -9.51 -32.91
N SER A 17 -9.64 -8.88 -33.97
CA SER A 17 -10.37 -7.90 -34.78
C SER A 17 -11.60 -8.50 -35.48
N ARG A 18 -11.48 -9.70 -36.07
CA ARG A 18 -12.63 -10.38 -36.72
C ARG A 18 -13.72 -10.75 -35.71
N LEU A 19 -13.35 -11.28 -34.54
CA LEU A 19 -14.32 -11.61 -33.50
C LEU A 19 -15.06 -10.36 -33.01
N ARG A 20 -14.35 -9.23 -32.89
CA ARG A 20 -14.95 -7.94 -32.55
C ARG A 20 -15.99 -7.48 -33.57
N GLU A 21 -15.71 -7.64 -34.86
CA GLU A 21 -16.65 -7.33 -35.96
C GLU A 21 -17.92 -8.18 -35.85
N TYR A 22 -17.79 -9.50 -35.69
CA TYR A 22 -18.94 -10.40 -35.52
C TYR A 22 -19.78 -10.08 -34.28
N ILE A 23 -19.14 -9.73 -33.16
CA ILE A 23 -19.83 -9.35 -31.91
C ILE A 23 -20.62 -8.05 -32.12
N ALA A 24 -20.04 -7.08 -32.84
CA ALA A 24 -20.71 -5.83 -33.17
C ALA A 24 -21.91 -6.05 -34.12
N GLU A 25 -21.76 -6.90 -35.14
CA GLU A 25 -22.86 -7.30 -36.03
C GLU A 25 -24.02 -7.97 -35.28
N ALA A 26 -23.72 -8.72 -34.21
CA ALA A 26 -24.72 -9.33 -33.34
C ALA A 26 -25.40 -8.34 -32.37
N GLY A 27 -25.03 -7.05 -32.40
CA GLY A 27 -25.58 -6.03 -31.52
C GLY A 27 -25.17 -6.17 -30.05
N ILE A 28 -24.09 -6.92 -29.77
CA ILE A 28 -23.59 -7.16 -28.41
C ILE A 28 -22.46 -6.17 -28.12
N PRO A 29 -22.54 -5.38 -27.01
CA PRO A 29 -21.44 -4.54 -26.58
C PRO A 29 -20.15 -5.34 -26.37
N PHE A 30 -19.10 -4.98 -27.10
CA PHE A 30 -17.76 -5.55 -26.92
C PHE A 30 -17.07 -4.86 -25.74
N LEU A 31 -16.80 -5.62 -24.67
CA LEU A 31 -16.22 -5.12 -23.42
C LEU A 31 -14.69 -5.11 -23.46
N GLY A 32 -14.07 -6.06 -24.14
CA GLY A 32 -12.62 -6.18 -24.22
C GLY A 32 -12.11 -7.55 -24.67
N ALA A 33 -10.79 -7.67 -24.80
CA ALA A 33 -10.12 -8.93 -25.12
C ALA A 33 -8.84 -9.09 -24.29
N LEU A 34 -8.86 -10.08 -23.40
CA LEU A 34 -7.74 -10.41 -22.53
C LEU A 34 -6.77 -11.35 -23.28
N PRO A 35 -5.49 -10.98 -23.40
CA PRO A 35 -4.49 -11.84 -24.03
C PRO A 35 -4.13 -13.03 -23.14
N ALA A 36 -3.49 -14.05 -23.71
CA ALA A 36 -2.82 -15.08 -22.91
C ALA A 36 -1.63 -14.46 -22.14
N ASP A 37 -1.53 -14.79 -20.84
CA ASP A 37 -0.47 -14.32 -19.95
C ASP A 37 0.21 -15.52 -19.26
N LYS A 38 1.52 -15.65 -19.48
CA LYS A 38 2.32 -16.78 -18.98
C LYS A 38 2.39 -16.84 -17.46
N SER A 39 2.27 -15.70 -16.75
CA SER A 39 2.34 -15.71 -15.30
C SER A 39 1.04 -16.25 -14.67
N LEU A 40 -0.10 -15.93 -15.29
CA LEU A 40 -1.40 -16.48 -14.91
C LEU A 40 -1.50 -17.99 -15.16
N GLU A 41 -0.81 -18.47 -16.19
CA GLU A 41 -0.73 -19.90 -16.57
C GLU A 41 0.40 -20.66 -15.84
N SER A 42 1.25 -19.97 -15.08
CA SER A 42 2.37 -20.61 -14.38
C SER A 42 1.90 -21.37 -13.13
N PHE A 43 2.58 -22.48 -12.81
CA PHE A 43 2.37 -23.16 -11.53
C PHE A 43 3.01 -22.37 -10.39
N GLN A 44 2.34 -22.26 -9.25
CA GLN A 44 2.94 -21.77 -8.01
C GLN A 44 3.41 -22.95 -7.14
N VAL A 45 4.30 -22.69 -6.18
CA VAL A 45 4.74 -23.70 -5.21
C VAL A 45 3.56 -24.28 -4.42
N GLU A 46 2.55 -23.45 -4.09
CA GLU A 46 1.32 -23.91 -3.44
C GLU A 46 0.51 -24.86 -4.33
N ASP A 47 0.48 -24.64 -5.65
CA ASP A 47 -0.20 -25.52 -6.59
C ASP A 47 0.47 -26.90 -6.58
N VAL A 48 1.81 -26.95 -6.59
CA VAL A 48 2.60 -28.19 -6.46
C VAL A 48 2.27 -28.92 -5.16
N ARG A 49 2.24 -28.20 -4.04
CA ARG A 49 1.92 -28.78 -2.73
C ARG A 49 0.54 -29.44 -2.73
N ARG A 50 -0.45 -28.80 -3.35
CA ARG A 50 -1.83 -29.31 -3.45
C ARG A 50 -1.93 -30.51 -4.36
N VAL A 51 -1.41 -30.40 -5.58
CA VAL A 51 -1.43 -31.46 -6.61
C VAL A 51 -0.77 -32.74 -6.08
N LEU A 52 0.33 -32.61 -5.36
CA LEU A 52 1.08 -33.75 -4.83
C LEU A 52 0.61 -34.21 -3.44
N HIS A 53 -0.34 -33.50 -2.82
CA HIS A 53 -0.69 -33.67 -1.41
C HIS A 53 0.56 -33.67 -0.51
N ALA A 54 1.52 -32.80 -0.82
CA ALA A 54 2.83 -32.79 -0.19
C ALA A 54 2.81 -32.08 1.16
N GLN A 55 3.60 -32.60 2.11
CA GLN A 55 3.85 -31.96 3.40
C GLN A 55 4.95 -30.92 3.25
N VAL A 56 4.81 -29.75 3.87
CA VAL A 56 5.91 -28.78 3.97
C VAL A 56 6.85 -29.24 5.09
N LEU A 57 8.09 -29.60 4.75
CA LEU A 57 9.10 -30.02 5.73
C LEU A 57 9.93 -28.85 6.26
N TYR A 58 10.33 -27.93 5.36
CA TYR A 58 11.13 -26.74 5.67
C TYR A 58 10.58 -25.53 4.91
N GLY A 59 10.87 -24.31 5.39
CA GLY A 59 10.44 -23.06 4.76
C GLY A 59 8.97 -22.66 5.00
N GLY A 60 8.18 -23.50 5.69
CA GLY A 60 6.77 -23.25 6.00
C GLY A 60 6.49 -22.30 7.18
N ASP A 61 7.40 -22.23 8.15
CA ASP A 61 7.23 -21.47 9.41
C ASP A 61 8.03 -20.16 9.43
N THR A 62 8.12 -19.50 8.29
CA THR A 62 8.77 -18.19 8.17
C THR A 62 7.72 -17.08 8.10
N PRO A 63 8.01 -15.86 8.60
CA PRO A 63 7.10 -14.71 8.45
C PRO A 63 6.70 -14.41 7.00
N HIS A 64 7.40 -14.98 6.02
CA HIS A 64 7.24 -14.75 4.59
C HIS A 64 6.88 -16.02 3.80
N ALA A 65 6.48 -17.10 4.49
CA ALA A 65 6.10 -18.36 3.87
C ALA A 65 5.03 -18.19 2.78
N ALA A 66 4.13 -17.22 2.94
CA ALA A 66 3.13 -16.87 1.93
C ALA A 66 3.76 -16.46 0.58
N ASN A 67 4.84 -15.67 0.58
CA ASN A 67 5.53 -15.26 -0.65
C ASN A 67 6.28 -16.43 -1.28
N SER A 68 6.93 -17.26 -0.47
CA SER A 68 7.64 -18.45 -0.95
C SER A 68 6.68 -19.47 -1.58
N MET A 69 5.49 -19.67 -0.99
CA MET A 69 4.44 -20.54 -1.55
C MET A 69 3.78 -19.93 -2.80
N ALA A 70 3.74 -18.60 -2.91
CA ALA A 70 3.24 -17.89 -4.09
C ALA A 70 4.28 -17.72 -5.21
N THR A 71 5.50 -18.25 -5.05
CA THR A 71 6.55 -18.17 -6.09
C THR A 71 6.16 -18.98 -7.32
N GLU A 72 6.36 -18.40 -8.50
CA GLU A 72 6.05 -19.05 -9.78
C GLU A 72 7.16 -20.02 -10.21
N ILE A 73 6.76 -21.15 -10.77
CA ILE A 73 7.64 -22.19 -11.28
C ILE A 73 7.86 -21.93 -12.77
N THR A 74 9.12 -21.66 -13.12
CA THR A 74 9.53 -21.39 -14.51
C THR A 74 10.00 -22.66 -15.23
N LYS A 75 10.51 -23.62 -14.48
CA LYS A 75 11.05 -24.89 -14.98
C LYS A 75 10.95 -25.96 -13.90
N THR A 76 10.48 -27.14 -14.25
CA THR A 76 10.55 -28.31 -13.39
C THR A 76 11.72 -29.18 -13.83
N MET A 77 12.52 -29.64 -12.87
CA MET A 77 13.66 -30.52 -13.13
C MET A 77 13.72 -31.67 -12.13
N VAL A 78 14.15 -32.83 -12.62
CA VAL A 78 14.40 -34.01 -11.79
C VAL A 78 15.89 -34.14 -11.61
N ALA A 79 16.35 -33.98 -10.37
CA ALA A 79 17.75 -33.97 -9.97
C ALA A 79 18.33 -35.39 -9.90
N THR A 80 18.64 -35.96 -11.07
CA THR A 80 19.28 -37.28 -11.19
C THR A 80 20.81 -37.20 -11.23
N LEU A 81 21.37 -36.06 -11.65
CA LEU A 81 22.80 -35.81 -11.82
C LEU A 81 23.52 -35.47 -10.49
N HIS A 82 24.82 -35.23 -10.55
CA HIS A 82 25.58 -34.70 -9.41
C HIS A 82 25.27 -33.21 -9.19
N LEU A 83 25.45 -32.72 -7.95
CA LEU A 83 25.14 -31.34 -7.57
C LEU A 83 25.79 -30.32 -8.52
N ALA A 84 27.09 -30.49 -8.81
CA ALA A 84 27.83 -29.58 -9.69
C ALA A 84 27.18 -29.41 -11.08
N GLU A 85 26.64 -30.50 -11.65
CA GLU A 85 25.98 -30.49 -12.95
C GLU A 85 24.59 -29.83 -12.84
N ILE A 86 23.83 -30.16 -11.79
CA ILE A 86 22.49 -29.58 -11.55
C ILE A 86 22.56 -28.07 -11.45
N LEU A 87 23.57 -27.52 -10.75
CA LEU A 87 23.75 -26.07 -10.60
C LEU A 87 23.85 -25.35 -11.96
N THR A 88 24.40 -26.01 -13.00
CA THR A 88 24.51 -25.43 -14.34
C THR A 88 23.20 -25.48 -15.14
N LEU A 89 22.23 -26.30 -14.72
CA LEU A 89 20.96 -26.52 -15.44
C LEU A 89 19.81 -25.67 -14.91
N ILE A 90 19.98 -25.05 -13.74
CA ILE A 90 19.01 -24.14 -13.16
C ILE A 90 19.14 -22.80 -13.89
N PRO A 91 18.09 -22.33 -14.57
CA PRO A 91 18.15 -21.09 -15.31
C PRO A 91 18.37 -19.91 -14.35
N PRO A 92 19.14 -18.89 -14.77
CA PRO A 92 19.14 -17.63 -14.05
C PRO A 92 17.74 -17.01 -14.10
N SER A 93 17.35 -16.34 -13.02
CA SER A 93 16.13 -15.56 -12.92
C SER A 93 16.48 -14.22 -12.27
N ASP A 94 16.18 -13.14 -12.98
CA ASP A 94 16.30 -11.79 -12.43
C ASP A 94 15.07 -11.42 -11.58
N ASP A 95 13.98 -12.19 -11.71
CA ASP A 95 12.74 -11.98 -10.96
C ASP A 95 12.72 -12.88 -9.71
N PRO A 96 12.83 -12.31 -8.50
CA PRO A 96 12.82 -13.04 -7.24
C PRO A 96 11.48 -13.73 -6.95
N ALA A 97 10.42 -13.44 -7.69
CA ALA A 97 9.14 -14.12 -7.61
C ALA A 97 9.08 -15.43 -8.42
N ARG A 98 10.14 -15.80 -9.12
CA ARG A 98 10.13 -16.89 -10.12
C ARG A 98 11.36 -17.79 -9.96
N GLY A 99 11.20 -19.09 -10.15
CA GLY A 99 12.34 -20.00 -10.04
C GLY A 99 12.07 -21.42 -10.50
N ALA A 100 13.12 -22.25 -10.46
CA ALA A 100 13.00 -23.66 -10.82
C ALA A 100 12.42 -24.50 -9.66
N LEU A 101 11.59 -25.48 -9.99
CA LEU A 101 11.18 -26.57 -9.10
C LEU A 101 12.17 -27.73 -9.26
N VAL A 102 12.84 -28.10 -8.16
CA VAL A 102 13.80 -29.20 -8.14
C VAL A 102 13.18 -30.42 -7.47
N ILE A 103 13.08 -31.53 -8.18
CA ILE A 103 12.53 -32.80 -7.67
C ILE A 103 13.70 -33.77 -7.43
N ALA A 104 13.85 -34.28 -6.21
CA ALA A 104 14.86 -35.27 -5.86
C ALA A 104 14.27 -36.36 -4.97
N HIS A 105 14.96 -37.49 -4.85
CA HIS A 105 14.62 -38.50 -3.83
C HIS A 105 15.11 -38.04 -2.45
N ALA A 106 14.38 -38.33 -1.38
CA ALA A 106 14.75 -37.92 -0.01
C ALA A 106 16.12 -38.45 0.45
N SER A 107 16.63 -39.52 -0.18
CA SER A 107 17.96 -40.08 0.05
C SER A 107 19.12 -39.32 -0.62
N ARG A 108 18.87 -38.16 -1.22
CA ARG A 108 19.88 -37.28 -1.85
C ARG A 108 20.14 -36.03 -0.99
N PRO A 109 20.80 -36.18 0.17
CA PRO A 109 21.05 -35.06 1.08
C PRO A 109 22.01 -34.03 0.47
N ASP A 110 22.90 -34.46 -0.43
CA ASP A 110 23.80 -33.59 -1.18
C ASP A 110 23.03 -32.55 -2.00
N ILE A 111 21.96 -32.97 -2.67
CA ILE A 111 21.10 -32.06 -3.45
C ILE A 111 20.28 -31.17 -2.53
N LEU A 112 19.72 -31.73 -1.45
CA LEU A 112 18.93 -30.96 -0.50
C LEU A 112 19.73 -29.79 0.10
N LEU A 113 20.90 -30.09 0.66
CA LEU A 113 21.77 -29.07 1.25
C LEU A 113 22.27 -28.08 0.19
N GLY A 114 22.68 -28.57 -0.99
CA GLY A 114 23.13 -27.72 -2.08
C GLY A 114 22.07 -26.74 -2.59
N MET A 115 20.79 -27.14 -2.65
CA MET A 115 19.70 -26.24 -3.05
C MET A 115 19.36 -25.22 -1.97
N ILE A 116 19.42 -25.59 -0.68
CA ILE A 116 19.27 -24.67 0.44
C ILE A 116 20.38 -23.61 0.40
N ASP A 117 21.64 -24.03 0.30
CA ASP A 117 22.77 -23.12 0.25
C ASP A 117 22.71 -22.22 -0.99
N LEU A 118 22.36 -22.77 -2.16
CA LEU A 118 22.18 -21.99 -3.38
C LEU A 118 21.14 -20.87 -3.20
N HIS A 119 20.03 -21.17 -2.52
CA HIS A 119 18.97 -20.18 -2.25
C HIS A 119 19.45 -19.03 -1.36
N GLU A 120 20.38 -19.30 -0.45
CA GLU A 120 20.98 -18.32 0.46
C GLU A 120 22.11 -17.50 -0.21
N THR A 121 22.66 -17.93 -1.35
CA THR A 121 23.72 -17.18 -2.06
C THR A 121 23.19 -15.95 -2.80
N HIS A 122 24.07 -15.01 -3.20
CA HIS A 122 23.74 -13.88 -4.08
C HIS A 122 23.73 -14.22 -5.59
N LEU A 123 23.79 -15.51 -5.96
CA LEU A 123 23.78 -15.90 -7.37
C LEU A 123 22.43 -15.56 -8.03
N SER A 124 22.47 -15.32 -9.35
CA SER A 124 21.29 -15.07 -10.19
C SER A 124 20.44 -16.32 -10.43
N THR A 125 20.88 -17.47 -9.93
CA THR A 125 20.19 -18.75 -10.07
C THR A 125 19.13 -18.87 -8.99
N GLN A 126 17.88 -19.12 -9.38
CA GLN A 126 16.77 -19.12 -8.43
C GLN A 126 16.00 -20.44 -8.39
N VAL A 127 15.88 -20.99 -7.19
CA VAL A 127 15.06 -22.15 -6.87
C VAL A 127 13.77 -21.68 -6.22
N ALA A 128 12.63 -22.02 -6.84
CA ALA A 128 11.32 -21.70 -6.30
C ALA A 128 11.00 -22.59 -5.10
N ALA A 129 11.19 -23.90 -5.25
CA ALA A 129 10.99 -24.90 -4.21
C ALA A 129 11.71 -26.20 -4.56
N MET A 130 11.82 -27.09 -3.56
CA MET A 130 12.30 -28.45 -3.74
C MET A 130 11.20 -29.45 -3.36
N VAL A 131 11.08 -30.53 -4.12
CA VAL A 131 10.21 -31.68 -3.81
C VAL A 131 11.08 -32.90 -3.51
N LEU A 132 11.00 -33.39 -2.28
CA LEU A 132 11.55 -34.67 -1.86
C LEU A 132 10.51 -35.77 -2.12
N THR A 133 10.92 -36.81 -2.82
CA THR A 133 10.08 -37.96 -3.20
C THR A 133 10.48 -39.20 -2.41
N GLY A 134 9.59 -40.20 -2.36
CA GLY A 134 9.80 -41.44 -1.61
C GLY A 134 9.05 -41.52 -0.28
N GLY A 135 8.27 -40.49 0.07
CA GLY A 135 7.34 -40.50 1.21
C GLY A 135 7.96 -40.50 2.61
N ALA A 136 9.28 -40.58 2.73
CA ALA A 136 10.02 -40.46 3.99
C ALA A 136 10.84 -39.17 4.03
N PRO A 137 11.01 -38.54 5.20
CA PRO A 137 11.90 -37.39 5.38
C PRO A 137 13.38 -37.77 5.11
N PRO A 138 14.28 -36.79 4.96
CA PRO A 138 15.71 -37.07 4.89
C PRO A 138 16.23 -37.79 6.15
N PRO A 139 17.43 -38.41 6.10
CA PRO A 139 18.06 -39.04 7.26
C PRO A 139 18.09 -38.11 8.48
N ALA A 140 17.98 -38.68 9.69
CA ALA A 140 17.80 -37.92 10.92
C ALA A 140 18.95 -36.92 11.18
N GLU A 141 20.18 -37.30 10.85
CA GLU A 141 21.38 -36.47 10.99
C GLU A 141 21.32 -35.25 10.06
N VAL A 142 20.73 -35.41 8.88
CA VAL A 142 20.54 -34.33 7.89
C VAL A 142 19.39 -33.42 8.30
N ASP A 143 18.29 -33.99 8.79
CA ASP A 143 17.16 -33.22 9.31
C ASP A 143 17.58 -32.36 10.52
N GLU A 144 18.33 -32.94 11.46
CA GLU A 144 18.88 -32.22 12.62
C GLU A 144 19.83 -31.09 12.16
N LEU A 145 20.72 -31.37 11.21
CA LEU A 145 21.62 -30.36 10.66
C LEU A 145 20.85 -29.17 10.08
N ILE A 146 19.76 -29.41 9.34
CA ILE A 146 18.95 -28.36 8.73
C ILE A 146 18.20 -27.56 9.79
N ARG A 147 17.60 -28.23 10.78
CA ARG A 147 16.82 -27.57 11.84
C ARG A 147 17.65 -26.75 12.82
N THR A 148 18.91 -27.11 13.01
CA THR A 148 19.85 -26.44 13.92
C THR A 148 20.67 -25.33 13.27
N ARG A 149 20.45 -25.04 11.98
CA ARG A 149 21.14 -23.95 11.29
C ARG A 149 20.88 -22.60 11.98
N PRO A 150 21.88 -21.70 12.02
CA PRO A 150 21.70 -20.34 12.55
C PRO A 150 20.68 -19.53 11.75
N THR A 151 20.65 -19.72 10.44
CA THR A 151 19.68 -19.12 9.53
C THR A 151 18.48 -20.04 9.33
N ARG A 152 17.28 -19.48 9.42
CA ARG A 152 16.07 -20.23 9.07
C ARG A 152 16.04 -20.47 7.57
N VAL A 153 15.79 -21.72 7.17
CA VAL A 153 15.61 -22.08 5.76
C VAL A 153 14.37 -21.36 5.20
N SER A 154 14.58 -20.50 4.20
CA SER A 154 13.53 -19.78 3.49
C SER A 154 13.03 -20.49 2.22
N LEU A 155 13.80 -21.48 1.73
CA LEU A 155 13.42 -22.34 0.60
C LEU A 155 12.31 -23.32 1.02
N PRO A 156 11.13 -23.32 0.35
CA PRO A 156 10.13 -24.35 0.57
C PRO A 156 10.65 -25.72 0.15
N VAL A 157 10.64 -26.67 1.08
CA VAL A 157 10.96 -28.07 0.80
C VAL A 157 9.72 -28.90 1.11
N LEU A 158 9.19 -29.55 0.07
CA LEU A 158 7.94 -30.30 0.10
C LEU A 158 8.26 -31.81 0.08
N LEU A 159 7.61 -32.60 0.93
CA LEU A 159 7.68 -34.06 0.90
C LEU A 159 6.46 -34.62 0.18
N ALA A 160 6.69 -35.19 -0.99
CA ALA A 160 5.67 -35.92 -1.74
C ALA A 160 5.61 -37.39 -1.28
N PRO A 161 4.41 -37.95 -1.08
CA PRO A 161 4.24 -39.32 -0.62
C PRO A 161 4.62 -40.37 -1.66
N LYS A 162 4.65 -40.00 -2.95
CA LYS A 162 4.86 -40.91 -4.08
C LYS A 162 6.33 -41.01 -4.50
N ALA A 163 6.64 -42.03 -5.30
CA ALA A 163 7.94 -42.17 -5.95
C ALA A 163 8.17 -41.07 -6.99
N THR A 164 9.43 -40.90 -7.42
CA THR A 164 9.83 -39.81 -8.31
C THR A 164 9.08 -39.81 -9.64
N TYR A 165 8.91 -40.98 -10.28
CA TYR A 165 8.21 -41.09 -11.56
C TYR A 165 6.75 -40.67 -11.46
N ASP A 166 6.02 -41.21 -10.47
CA ASP A 166 4.60 -40.90 -10.25
C ASP A 166 4.38 -39.41 -9.91
N THR A 167 5.28 -38.85 -9.10
CA THR A 167 5.28 -37.42 -8.75
C THR A 167 5.41 -36.54 -10.01
N CYS A 168 6.32 -36.89 -10.92
CA CYS A 168 6.49 -36.15 -12.16
C CYS A 168 5.27 -36.27 -13.08
N LEU A 169 4.68 -37.48 -13.17
CA LEU A 169 3.51 -37.72 -13.99
C LEU A 169 2.28 -36.96 -13.50
N GLU A 170 2.10 -36.85 -12.19
CA GLU A 170 1.00 -36.11 -11.56
C GLU A 170 1.13 -34.61 -11.80
N LEU A 171 2.34 -34.05 -11.61
CA LEU A 171 2.61 -32.64 -11.96
C LEU A 171 2.41 -32.33 -13.44
N ALA A 172 2.82 -33.24 -14.33
CA ALA A 172 2.70 -33.03 -15.77
C ALA A 172 1.24 -33.04 -16.28
N LYS A 173 0.32 -33.62 -15.51
CA LYS A 173 -1.12 -33.70 -15.85
C LYS A 173 -1.95 -32.59 -15.20
N ALA A 174 -1.39 -31.85 -14.26
CA ALA A 174 -2.13 -30.84 -13.52
C ALA A 174 -2.24 -29.54 -14.33
N ASP A 175 -3.34 -28.82 -14.11
CA ASP A 175 -3.55 -27.46 -14.61
C ASP A 175 -3.25 -26.44 -13.51
N SER A 176 -2.76 -25.25 -13.89
CA SER A 176 -2.60 -24.14 -12.96
C SER A 176 -3.97 -23.53 -12.62
N GLU A 177 -4.29 -23.41 -11.34
CA GLU A 177 -5.52 -22.76 -10.88
C GLU A 177 -5.24 -21.36 -10.29
N LEU A 178 -6.29 -20.53 -10.22
CA LEU A 178 -6.25 -19.24 -9.55
C LEU A 178 -6.99 -19.36 -8.22
N HIS A 179 -6.23 -19.36 -7.13
CA HIS A 179 -6.76 -19.50 -5.78
C HIS A 179 -6.93 -18.14 -5.09
N ALA A 180 -7.78 -18.07 -4.06
CA ALA A 180 -7.96 -16.86 -3.26
C ALA A 180 -6.66 -16.39 -2.58
N THR A 181 -5.69 -17.29 -2.41
CA THR A 181 -4.35 -17.02 -1.85
C THR A 181 -3.32 -16.61 -2.91
N SER A 182 -3.65 -16.68 -4.21
CA SER A 182 -2.75 -16.36 -5.31
C SER A 182 -2.65 -14.85 -5.55
N THR A 183 -2.26 -14.08 -4.53
CA THR A 183 -2.27 -12.60 -4.53
C THR A 183 -1.64 -12.01 -5.79
N ARG A 184 -0.45 -12.47 -6.18
CA ARG A 184 0.26 -11.98 -7.39
C ARG A 184 -0.49 -12.25 -8.69
N LYS A 185 -1.07 -13.45 -8.85
CA LYS A 185 -1.89 -13.79 -10.03
C LYS A 185 -3.17 -12.97 -10.06
N ILE A 186 -3.83 -12.79 -8.92
CA ILE A 186 -5.03 -11.94 -8.79
C ILE A 186 -4.70 -10.51 -9.22
N GLU A 187 -3.62 -9.94 -8.70
CA GLU A 187 -3.21 -8.58 -9.04
C GLU A 187 -2.82 -8.44 -10.52
N ARG A 188 -2.12 -9.43 -11.09
CA ARG A 188 -1.83 -9.45 -12.53
C ARG A 188 -3.09 -9.54 -13.36
N ALA A 189 -4.07 -10.34 -12.94
CA ALA A 189 -5.37 -10.44 -13.60
C ALA A 189 -6.14 -9.11 -13.51
N GLU A 190 -6.11 -8.42 -12.37
CA GLU A 190 -6.69 -7.08 -12.19
C GLU A 190 -6.04 -6.06 -13.13
N VAL A 191 -4.70 -6.01 -13.18
CA VAL A 191 -3.96 -5.11 -14.09
C VAL A 191 -4.29 -5.42 -15.55
N MET A 192 -4.24 -6.69 -15.95
CA MET A 192 -4.56 -7.11 -17.31
C MET A 192 -6.00 -6.76 -17.69
N PHE A 193 -6.93 -6.90 -16.74
CA PHE A 193 -8.32 -6.50 -16.93
C PHE A 193 -8.43 -5.00 -17.18
N HIS A 194 -7.76 -4.17 -16.39
CA HIS A 194 -7.75 -2.72 -16.58
C HIS A 194 -7.12 -2.28 -17.91
N GLU A 195 -6.07 -2.96 -18.36
CA GLU A 195 -5.39 -2.65 -19.63
C GLU A 195 -6.24 -2.98 -20.86
N HIS A 196 -7.11 -3.98 -20.78
CA HIS A 196 -7.76 -4.58 -21.95
C HIS A 196 -9.30 -4.51 -21.98
N VAL A 197 -9.92 -4.04 -20.89
CA VAL A 197 -11.38 -3.92 -20.77
C VAL A 197 -11.79 -2.45 -20.65
N ASP A 198 -12.74 -2.00 -21.48
CA ASP A 198 -13.26 -0.62 -21.39
C ASP A 198 -14.24 -0.51 -20.21
N MET A 199 -13.71 -0.02 -19.09
CA MET A 199 -14.47 0.20 -17.86
C MET A 199 -15.64 1.18 -18.03
N ARG A 200 -15.59 2.10 -19.00
CA ARG A 200 -16.69 3.06 -19.23
C ARG A 200 -17.89 2.34 -19.82
N VAL A 201 -17.66 1.51 -20.84
CA VAL A 201 -18.71 0.69 -21.46
C VAL A 201 -19.25 -0.30 -20.44
N LEU A 202 -18.39 -0.94 -19.66
CA LEU A 202 -18.80 -1.87 -18.60
C LEU A 202 -19.72 -1.19 -17.57
N ASN A 203 -19.34 0.01 -17.09
CA ASN A 203 -20.14 0.75 -16.13
C ASN A 203 -21.49 1.20 -16.71
N GLN A 204 -21.54 1.63 -17.96
CA GLN A 204 -22.79 1.98 -18.65
C GLN A 204 -23.74 0.79 -18.79
N VAL A 205 -23.18 -0.41 -19.01
CA VAL A 205 -23.95 -1.65 -19.14
C VAL A 205 -24.45 -2.16 -17.78
N LEU A 206 -23.64 -2.03 -16.72
CA LEU A 206 -23.95 -2.58 -15.39
C LEU A 206 -24.72 -1.63 -14.47
N PHE A 207 -24.48 -0.31 -14.54
CA PHE A 207 -24.96 0.65 -13.55
C PHE A 207 -25.74 1.79 -14.22
N LYS A 208 -26.97 1.51 -14.66
CA LYS A 208 -27.80 2.55 -15.31
C LYS A 208 -28.27 3.65 -14.35
N GLU A 209 -28.59 3.37 -13.08
CA GLU A 209 -29.19 4.39 -12.19
C GLU A 209 -29.01 4.07 -10.69
N ARG A 210 -27.80 4.14 -10.13
CA ARG A 210 -27.64 4.26 -8.68
C ARG A 210 -26.60 5.33 -8.34
N PRO A 211 -26.90 6.31 -7.46
CA PRO A 211 -25.84 7.10 -6.87
C PRO A 211 -24.94 6.11 -6.11
N LEU A 212 -23.69 5.99 -6.58
CA LEU A 212 -22.71 5.13 -5.96
C LEU A 212 -22.44 5.69 -4.56
N ARG A 213 -23.07 5.12 -3.53
CA ARG A 213 -22.56 5.26 -2.17
C ARG A 213 -21.13 4.73 -2.20
N MET A 214 -20.18 5.58 -1.82
CA MET A 214 -18.76 5.24 -1.84
C MET A 214 -18.53 4.09 -0.86
N ASN A 215 -18.46 2.86 -1.38
CA ASN A 215 -18.12 1.71 -0.56
C ASN A 215 -16.58 1.61 -0.42
N PRO A 216 -16.07 0.96 0.64
CA PRO A 216 -14.64 0.83 0.91
C PRO A 216 -13.80 0.34 -0.28
N LYS A 217 -14.30 -0.65 -1.03
CA LYS A 217 -13.56 -1.27 -2.14
C LYS A 217 -13.42 -0.30 -3.31
N LEU A 218 -14.51 0.38 -3.67
CA LEU A 218 -14.51 1.42 -4.70
C LEU A 218 -13.64 2.61 -4.30
N PHE A 219 -13.66 2.99 -3.02
CA PHE A 219 -12.81 4.05 -2.52
C PHE A 219 -11.33 3.71 -2.63
N GLN A 220 -10.92 2.54 -2.13
CA GLN A 220 -9.54 2.06 -2.23
C GLN A 220 -9.10 1.93 -3.69
N HIS A 221 -9.95 1.35 -4.55
CA HIS A 221 -9.70 1.26 -5.97
C HIS A 221 -9.51 2.64 -6.61
N GLY A 222 -10.39 3.60 -6.30
CA GLY A 222 -10.28 4.99 -6.76
C GLY A 222 -9.00 5.68 -6.32
N ILE A 223 -8.49 5.41 -5.10
CA ILE A 223 -7.19 5.90 -4.65
C ILE A 223 -6.07 5.34 -5.53
N PHE A 224 -6.09 4.04 -5.81
CA PHE A 224 -5.05 3.39 -6.63
C PHE A 224 -5.08 3.87 -8.08
N GLU A 225 -6.25 4.08 -8.67
CA GLU A 225 -6.38 4.69 -10.01
C GLU A 225 -5.83 6.11 -10.04
N LYS A 226 -6.18 6.95 -9.06
CA LYS A 226 -5.65 8.32 -8.95
C LYS A 226 -4.14 8.34 -8.76
N ALA A 227 -3.60 7.46 -7.92
CA ALA A 227 -2.16 7.33 -7.70
C ALA A 227 -1.44 6.92 -8.99
N ARG A 228 -1.96 5.89 -9.68
CA ARG A 228 -1.43 5.42 -10.97
C ARG A 228 -1.46 6.51 -12.03
N ALA A 229 -2.53 7.31 -12.11
CA ALA A 229 -2.61 8.42 -13.04
C ALA A 229 -1.60 9.54 -12.72
N ALA A 230 -1.30 9.76 -11.43
CA ALA A 230 -0.38 10.79 -10.99
C ALA A 230 1.09 10.43 -11.19
N GLN A 231 1.46 9.15 -11.03
CA GLN A 231 2.86 8.67 -11.05
C GLN A 231 3.79 9.48 -10.13
N SER A 232 3.28 9.96 -8.99
CA SER A 232 4.05 10.74 -8.03
C SER A 232 5.25 9.95 -7.49
N HIS A 233 6.35 10.66 -7.17
CA HIS A 233 7.56 10.07 -6.62
C HIS A 233 7.55 10.10 -5.09
N VAL A 234 7.53 8.93 -4.44
CA VAL A 234 7.48 8.80 -2.97
C VAL A 234 8.77 8.22 -2.43
N VAL A 235 9.34 8.85 -1.39
CA VAL A 235 10.52 8.34 -0.68
C VAL A 235 10.13 7.55 0.57
N LEU A 236 10.81 6.42 0.79
CA LEU A 236 10.63 5.49 1.90
C LEU A 236 11.93 5.45 2.73
N PRO A 237 12.00 6.18 3.86
CA PRO A 237 13.18 6.23 4.72
C PRO A 237 13.56 4.88 5.35
N GLU A 238 12.59 3.99 5.53
CA GLU A 238 12.74 2.70 6.21
C GLU A 238 13.03 1.59 5.18
N GLY A 239 14.00 1.83 4.28
CA GLY A 239 14.18 1.05 3.05
C GLY A 239 14.54 -0.43 3.25
N ALA A 240 15.15 -0.80 4.37
CA ALA A 240 15.50 -2.19 4.71
C ALA A 240 14.46 -2.87 5.63
N GLU A 241 13.35 -2.19 5.94
CA GLU A 241 12.33 -2.75 6.81
C GLU A 241 11.45 -3.76 6.03
N PRO A 242 11.21 -4.99 6.54
CA PRO A 242 10.61 -6.05 5.74
C PRO A 242 9.23 -5.76 5.16
N ARG A 243 8.36 -5.05 5.90
CA ARG A 243 7.01 -4.68 5.43
C ARG A 243 7.08 -3.59 4.38
N THR A 244 8.01 -2.65 4.54
CA THR A 244 8.29 -1.55 3.61
C THR A 244 8.83 -2.09 2.29
N VAL A 245 9.74 -3.06 2.33
CA VAL A 245 10.25 -3.74 1.12
C VAL A 245 9.11 -4.48 0.40
N GLN A 246 8.28 -5.25 1.11
CA GLN A 246 7.11 -5.92 0.52
C GLN A 246 6.13 -4.93 -0.12
N ALA A 247 5.83 -3.84 0.58
CA ALA A 247 4.94 -2.80 0.09
C ALA A 247 5.51 -2.09 -1.15
N ALA A 248 6.82 -1.82 -1.17
CA ALA A 248 7.50 -1.23 -2.31
C ALA A 248 7.35 -2.10 -3.56
N GLY A 249 7.57 -3.42 -3.45
CA GLY A 249 7.37 -4.34 -4.57
C GLY A 249 5.92 -4.40 -5.06
N GLU A 250 4.93 -4.33 -4.15
CA GLU A 250 3.52 -4.26 -4.53
C GLU A 250 3.17 -2.95 -5.25
N VAL A 251 3.66 -1.82 -4.75
CA VAL A 251 3.48 -0.49 -5.37
C VAL A 251 4.08 -0.43 -6.77
N LEU A 252 5.30 -0.96 -6.97
CA LEU A 252 5.96 -1.01 -8.28
C LEU A 252 5.20 -1.90 -9.27
N ARG A 253 4.84 -3.11 -8.84
CA ARG A 253 4.13 -4.08 -9.69
C ARG A 253 2.74 -3.62 -10.10
N ARG A 254 2.04 -2.88 -9.24
CA ARG A 254 0.75 -2.23 -9.56
C ARG A 254 0.91 -0.87 -10.24
N SER A 255 2.14 -0.40 -10.41
CA SER A 255 2.54 0.88 -10.97
C SER A 255 1.85 2.08 -10.32
N LEU A 256 1.75 2.08 -8.99
CA LEU A 256 1.00 3.12 -8.26
C LEU A 256 1.81 4.42 -8.11
N CYS A 257 3.11 4.32 -7.83
CA CYS A 257 4.01 5.46 -7.60
C CYS A 257 5.44 5.10 -8.04
N GLN A 258 6.25 6.11 -8.32
CA GLN A 258 7.72 5.95 -8.39
C GLN A 258 8.27 5.92 -6.96
N LEU A 259 9.30 5.12 -6.69
CA LEU A 259 9.82 4.93 -5.34
C LEU A 259 11.32 5.23 -5.22
N THR A 260 11.70 5.84 -4.11
CA THR A 260 13.09 5.81 -3.60
C THR A 260 13.10 5.13 -2.24
N LEU A 261 13.90 4.09 -2.06
CA LEU A 261 14.19 3.48 -0.76
C LEU A 261 15.51 4.03 -0.24
N VAL A 262 15.51 4.48 1.01
CA VAL A 262 16.71 5.05 1.68
C VAL A 262 17.34 3.98 2.56
N GLY A 263 18.64 3.75 2.40
CA GLY A 263 19.41 2.80 3.20
C GLY A 263 20.63 2.27 2.46
N LYS A 264 21.32 1.30 3.07
CA LYS A 264 22.44 0.63 2.41
C LYS A 264 21.91 -0.29 1.30
N PRO A 265 22.44 -0.23 0.07
CA PRO A 265 21.96 -1.07 -1.03
C PRO A 265 22.03 -2.57 -0.71
N ASP A 266 23.12 -3.03 -0.11
CA ASP A 266 23.31 -4.45 0.21
C ASP A 266 22.25 -4.97 1.19
N ASP A 267 21.90 -4.19 2.22
CA ASP A 267 20.88 -4.55 3.22
C ASP A 267 19.50 -4.66 2.55
N ILE A 268 19.13 -3.67 1.74
CA ILE A 268 17.83 -3.61 1.05
C ILE A 268 17.68 -4.74 0.04
N LEU A 269 18.71 -4.99 -0.76
CA LEU A 269 18.70 -6.04 -1.79
C LEU A 269 18.73 -7.44 -1.17
N THR A 270 19.45 -7.62 -0.05
CA THR A 270 19.45 -8.88 0.71
C THR A 270 18.06 -9.16 1.27
N GLU A 271 17.42 -8.17 1.90
CA GLU A 271 16.07 -8.28 2.43
C GLU A 271 15.07 -8.57 1.29
N ALA A 272 15.12 -7.84 0.18
CA ALA A 272 14.26 -8.07 -0.99
C ALA A 272 14.40 -9.50 -1.54
N LYS A 273 15.63 -10.04 -1.60
CA LYS A 273 15.88 -11.42 -2.03
C LYS A 273 15.26 -12.43 -1.07
N GLN A 274 15.46 -12.26 0.24
CA GLN A 274 14.87 -13.15 1.26
C GLN A 274 13.34 -13.13 1.21
N LEU A 275 12.76 -11.96 0.98
CA LEU A 275 11.32 -11.73 0.86
C LEU A 275 10.73 -12.14 -0.49
N ARG A 276 11.58 -12.48 -1.46
CA ARG A 276 11.23 -12.77 -2.85
C ARG A 276 10.50 -11.61 -3.54
N VAL A 277 10.94 -10.40 -3.29
CA VAL A 277 10.31 -9.15 -3.77
C VAL A 277 11.15 -8.52 -4.87
N ASP A 278 10.52 -8.26 -6.00
CA ASP A 278 11.14 -7.51 -7.10
C ASP A 278 11.08 -6.01 -6.79
N LEU A 279 12.25 -5.38 -6.75
CA LEU A 279 12.42 -3.94 -6.58
C LEU A 279 12.89 -3.25 -7.87
N THR A 280 12.85 -3.95 -9.01
CA THR A 280 13.17 -3.37 -10.32
C THR A 280 12.30 -2.14 -10.57
N GLY A 281 12.94 -1.00 -10.82
CA GLY A 281 12.28 0.29 -11.03
C GLY A 281 12.21 1.19 -9.79
N ALA A 282 12.57 0.71 -8.60
CA ALA A 282 12.85 1.61 -7.47
C ALA A 282 14.27 2.18 -7.53
N ASN A 283 14.41 3.41 -7.09
CA ASN A 283 15.71 4.00 -6.80
C ASN A 283 16.16 3.60 -5.38
N ILE A 284 17.41 3.18 -5.20
CA ILE A 284 17.96 2.85 -3.88
C ILE A 284 19.09 3.82 -3.58
N VAL A 285 18.96 4.57 -2.50
CA VAL A 285 19.89 5.66 -2.15
C VAL A 285 20.50 5.42 -0.78
N ASN A 286 21.83 5.34 -0.76
CA ASN A 286 22.60 5.42 0.48
C ASN A 286 22.80 6.90 0.86
N PRO A 287 22.32 7.37 2.02
CA PRO A 287 22.49 8.76 2.45
C PRO A 287 23.93 9.27 2.39
N GLY A 288 24.90 8.45 2.82
CA GLY A 288 26.31 8.83 2.89
C GLY A 288 27.02 8.90 1.53
N LEU A 289 26.43 8.33 0.48
CA LEU A 289 26.99 8.31 -0.88
C LEU A 289 26.09 9.04 -1.89
N ALA A 290 25.09 9.77 -1.40
CA ALA A 290 24.11 10.43 -2.26
C ALA A 290 24.76 11.62 -3.00
N PRO A 291 24.63 11.71 -4.34
CA PRO A 291 25.24 12.80 -5.11
C PRO A 291 24.67 14.18 -4.75
N ASN A 292 23.41 14.22 -4.31
CA ASN A 292 22.71 15.45 -3.94
C ASN A 292 22.82 15.80 -2.44
N LEU A 293 23.70 15.12 -1.69
CA LEU A 293 23.82 15.32 -0.24
C LEU A 293 24.12 16.78 0.11
N GLU A 294 25.04 17.44 -0.60
CA GLU A 294 25.39 18.85 -0.35
C GLU A 294 24.18 19.79 -0.48
N THR A 295 23.32 19.57 -1.47
CA THR A 295 22.05 20.33 -1.62
C THR A 295 21.13 20.12 -0.41
N TYR A 296 21.04 18.90 0.10
CA TYR A 296 20.21 18.59 1.26
C TYR A 296 20.77 19.20 2.55
N VAL A 297 22.11 19.21 2.69
CA VAL A 297 22.82 19.87 3.79
C VAL A 297 22.50 21.35 3.81
N ASP A 298 22.58 22.03 2.66
CA ASP A 298 22.30 23.45 2.57
C ASP A 298 20.84 23.77 2.93
N ILE A 299 19.88 22.94 2.47
CA ILE A 299 18.46 23.08 2.81
C ILE A 299 18.24 22.97 4.34
N LEU A 300 18.80 21.95 4.98
CA LEU A 300 18.64 21.73 6.41
C LEU A 300 19.34 22.82 7.22
N TYR A 301 20.57 23.19 6.84
CA TYR A 301 21.34 24.25 7.47
C TYR A 301 20.59 25.58 7.39
N GLU A 302 20.11 25.99 6.21
CA GLU A 302 19.36 27.24 6.05
C GLU A 302 18.06 27.25 6.87
N ALA A 303 17.38 26.10 6.98
CA ALA A 303 16.18 25.97 7.80
C ALA A 303 16.46 26.10 9.30
N ARG A 304 17.68 25.80 9.76
CA ARG A 304 18.03 25.62 11.19
C ARG A 304 19.19 26.49 11.70
N LYS A 305 19.86 27.28 10.85
CA LYS A 305 20.98 28.15 11.25
C LYS A 305 20.61 29.16 12.33
N SER A 306 19.38 29.68 12.30
CA SER A 306 18.84 30.59 13.33
C SER A 306 18.63 29.92 14.69
N LYS A 307 18.71 28.59 14.75
CA LYS A 307 18.62 27.78 15.96
C LYS A 307 19.97 27.19 16.37
N GLY A 308 21.07 27.67 15.80
CA GLY A 308 22.44 27.31 16.17
C GLY A 308 23.02 26.09 15.47
N MET A 309 22.32 25.49 14.51
CA MET A 309 22.84 24.34 13.76
C MET A 309 24.01 24.74 12.87
N THR A 310 25.12 24.01 12.97
CA THR A 310 26.27 24.12 12.07
C THR A 310 26.08 23.26 10.82
N ARG A 311 26.83 23.58 9.76
CA ARG A 311 26.78 22.80 8.52
C ARG A 311 27.25 21.34 8.71
N ALA A 312 28.25 21.13 9.56
CA ALA A 312 28.77 19.80 9.88
C ALA A 312 27.72 18.94 10.60
N GLU A 313 27.01 19.50 11.59
CA GLU A 313 25.89 18.82 12.27
C GLU A 313 24.74 18.49 11.30
N ALA A 314 24.43 19.40 10.37
CA ALA A 314 23.40 19.14 9.35
C ALA A 314 23.79 17.95 8.44
N GLN A 315 25.05 17.86 8.03
CA GLN A 315 25.57 16.75 7.25
C GLN A 315 25.56 15.43 8.02
N GLU A 316 26.05 15.42 9.25
CA GLU A 316 26.02 14.22 10.10
C GLU A 316 24.58 13.72 10.30
N LEU A 317 23.64 14.63 10.57
CA LEU A 317 22.24 14.28 10.79
C LEU A 317 21.59 13.68 9.52
N LEU A 318 21.88 14.22 8.34
CA LEU A 318 21.35 13.67 7.08
C LEU A 318 21.92 12.30 6.73
N VAL A 319 23.16 12.02 7.11
CA VAL A 319 23.79 10.71 6.85
C VAL A 319 23.30 9.65 7.85
N THR A 320 22.97 10.05 9.08
CA THR A 320 22.61 9.13 10.16
C THR A 320 21.11 8.92 10.34
N ASP A 321 20.27 9.90 9.99
CA ASP A 321 18.82 9.84 10.12
C ASP A 321 18.11 9.86 8.76
N ALA A 322 17.60 8.69 8.36
CA ALA A 322 16.92 8.51 7.09
C ALA A 322 15.65 9.38 6.94
N ASN A 323 14.97 9.75 8.03
CA ASN A 323 13.81 10.64 7.96
C ASN A 323 14.21 12.07 7.63
N TYR A 324 15.33 12.56 8.18
CA TYR A 324 15.87 13.86 7.79
C TYR A 324 16.30 13.85 6.33
N PHE A 325 16.98 12.78 5.90
CA PHE A 325 17.39 12.62 4.50
C PHE A 325 16.19 12.61 3.54
N GLY A 326 15.18 11.77 3.80
CA GLY A 326 13.96 11.69 3.00
C GLY A 326 13.19 13.01 2.99
N THR A 327 13.09 13.69 4.14
CA THR A 327 12.43 15.00 4.22
C THR A 327 13.18 16.06 3.40
N ALA A 328 14.51 16.08 3.45
CA ALA A 328 15.33 17.00 2.67
C ALA A 328 15.21 16.71 1.17
N MET A 329 15.13 15.43 0.77
CA MET A 329 14.87 15.02 -0.61
C MET A 329 13.51 15.54 -1.11
N VAL A 330 12.46 15.42 -0.28
CA VAL A 330 11.14 16.00 -0.57
C VAL A 330 11.24 17.53 -0.65
N ALA A 331 11.96 18.19 0.26
CA ALA A 331 12.15 19.65 0.28
C ALA A 331 13.01 20.19 -0.89
N ALA A 332 13.88 19.38 -1.47
CA ALA A 332 14.61 19.70 -2.70
C ALA A 332 13.76 19.54 -3.96
N GLY A 333 12.61 18.86 -3.87
CA GLY A 333 11.77 18.52 -5.03
C GLY A 333 12.28 17.32 -5.82
N HIS A 334 13.21 16.54 -5.23
CA HIS A 334 13.70 15.29 -5.79
C HIS A 334 12.79 14.09 -5.44
N ALA A 335 11.79 14.32 -4.59
CA ALA A 335 10.65 13.45 -4.36
C ALA A 335 9.41 14.34 -4.11
N ASP A 336 8.24 13.81 -4.43
CA ASP A 336 6.95 14.49 -4.28
C ASP A 336 6.35 14.32 -2.90
N GLY A 337 6.70 13.25 -2.18
CA GLY A 337 6.25 13.00 -0.82
C GLY A 337 7.05 11.92 -0.10
N MET A 338 6.82 11.77 1.21
CA MET A 338 7.50 10.79 2.06
C MET A 338 6.52 9.96 2.88
N VAL A 339 6.82 8.67 3.05
CA VAL A 339 6.10 7.78 3.97
C VAL A 339 7.09 7.09 4.90
N SER A 340 6.89 7.18 6.21
CA SER A 340 7.73 6.57 7.25
C SER A 340 6.89 6.20 8.48
N GLY A 341 7.46 5.56 9.50
CA GLY A 341 6.80 5.28 10.79
C GLY A 341 6.55 3.79 11.07
N ALA A 342 6.93 2.88 10.18
CA ALA A 342 6.82 1.44 10.43
C ALA A 342 7.75 0.99 11.57
N ILE A 343 8.89 1.67 11.76
CA ILE A 343 9.83 1.47 12.88
C ILE A 343 10.13 2.76 13.65
N HIS A 344 9.88 3.94 13.08
CA HIS A 344 10.07 5.23 13.75
C HIS A 344 8.86 5.64 14.60
N THR A 345 9.06 6.61 15.50
CA THR A 345 7.96 7.28 16.21
C THR A 345 7.34 8.36 15.33
N THR A 346 6.05 8.66 15.51
CA THR A 346 5.40 9.81 14.85
C THR A 346 6.17 11.11 15.03
N ALA A 347 6.78 11.32 16.20
CA ALA A 347 7.62 12.48 16.45
C ALA A 347 8.87 12.52 15.56
N ASN A 348 9.50 11.38 15.29
CA ASN A 348 10.67 11.28 14.40
C ASN A 348 10.30 11.52 12.93
N THR A 349 9.07 11.20 12.51
CA THR A 349 8.56 11.49 11.16
C THR A 349 8.15 12.96 11.01
N VAL A 350 7.40 13.49 11.98
CA VAL A 350 6.79 14.84 11.90
C VAL A 350 7.80 15.96 12.18
N ARG A 351 8.76 15.75 13.11
CA ARG A 351 9.77 16.76 13.46
C ARG A 351 10.58 17.26 12.26
N PRO A 352 11.22 16.41 11.44
CA PRO A 352 11.96 16.90 10.28
C PRO A 352 11.02 17.59 9.28
N ALA A 353 9.80 17.08 9.07
CA ALA A 353 8.82 17.72 8.19
C ALA A 353 8.50 19.16 8.64
N LEU A 354 8.28 19.39 9.93
CA LEU A 354 8.05 20.72 10.49
C LEU A 354 9.29 21.63 10.42
N GLN A 355 10.48 21.06 10.59
CA GLN A 355 11.73 21.82 10.56
C GLN A 355 12.12 22.27 9.15
N ILE A 356 11.96 21.40 8.15
CA ILE A 356 12.44 21.60 6.79
C ILE A 356 11.31 22.04 5.86
N ILE A 357 10.24 21.23 5.75
CA ILE A 357 9.13 21.47 4.82
C ILE A 357 8.24 22.60 5.33
N LYS A 358 7.96 22.66 6.63
CA LYS A 358 7.07 23.64 7.28
C LYS A 358 5.61 23.54 6.82
N THR A 359 4.75 24.26 7.52
CA THR A 359 3.34 24.40 7.21
C THR A 359 3.08 25.38 6.06
N LEU A 360 1.90 25.29 5.45
CA LEU A 360 1.39 26.29 4.52
C LEU A 360 1.23 27.65 5.24
N PRO A 361 1.54 28.78 4.57
CA PRO A 361 1.43 30.10 5.20
C PRO A 361 0.05 30.39 5.81
N GLU A 362 -1.01 29.98 5.10
CA GLU A 362 -2.41 30.17 5.48
C GLU A 362 -2.90 29.15 6.53
N THR A 363 -2.10 28.14 6.86
CA THR A 363 -2.47 27.04 7.76
C THR A 363 -1.28 26.69 8.67
N PRO A 364 -1.01 27.47 9.73
CA PRO A 364 0.15 27.31 10.59
C PRO A 364 0.14 26.04 11.48
N ILE A 365 -0.79 25.12 11.27
CA ILE A 365 -0.96 23.90 12.06
C ILE A 365 -0.91 22.66 11.15
N VAL A 366 -0.29 21.59 11.65
CA VAL A 366 -0.37 20.26 11.03
C VAL A 366 -1.42 19.46 11.77
N SER A 367 -2.29 18.77 11.06
CA SER A 367 -3.27 17.85 11.64
C SER A 367 -3.32 16.54 10.88
N SER A 368 -4.13 15.59 11.33
CA SER A 368 -4.28 14.29 10.67
C SER A 368 -5.72 13.92 10.43
N VAL A 369 -5.99 13.17 9.37
CA VAL A 369 -7.27 12.50 9.16
C VAL A 369 -7.12 11.01 8.90
N PHE A 370 -8.14 10.24 9.30
CA PHE A 370 -8.32 8.87 8.89
C PHE A 370 -9.56 8.74 8.00
N PHE A 371 -9.46 7.95 6.93
CA PHE A 371 -10.60 7.50 6.15
C PHE A 371 -11.13 6.20 6.75
N MET A 372 -12.24 6.31 7.46
CA MET A 372 -12.95 5.21 8.09
C MET A 372 -13.85 4.53 7.07
N CYS A 373 -13.39 3.39 6.58
CA CYS A 373 -14.06 2.61 5.55
C CYS A 373 -15.07 1.63 6.18
N LEU A 374 -16.26 2.14 6.49
CA LEU A 374 -17.39 1.36 7.01
C LEU A 374 -18.06 0.56 5.87
N PRO A 375 -18.84 -0.51 6.18
CA PRO A 375 -19.39 -1.38 5.14
C PRO A 375 -20.16 -0.68 4.02
N ASP A 376 -20.86 0.41 4.32
CA ASP A 376 -21.75 1.13 3.40
C ASP A 376 -21.30 2.56 3.04
N LYS A 377 -20.24 3.07 3.65
CA LYS A 377 -19.77 4.45 3.48
C LYS A 377 -18.31 4.66 3.89
N VAL A 378 -17.71 5.74 3.42
CA VAL A 378 -16.41 6.24 3.88
C VAL A 378 -16.62 7.55 4.63
N LEU A 379 -16.13 7.62 5.86
CA LEU A 379 -16.13 8.84 6.68
C LEU A 379 -14.70 9.32 6.91
N VAL A 380 -14.50 10.62 7.07
CA VAL A 380 -13.21 11.24 7.36
C VAL A 380 -13.22 11.71 8.81
N TYR A 381 -12.30 11.20 9.63
CA TYR A 381 -12.19 11.53 11.06
C TYR A 381 -10.92 12.36 11.26
N GLY A 382 -11.03 13.56 11.85
CA GLY A 382 -9.85 14.40 12.16
C GLY A 382 -10.11 15.34 13.34
N ASP A 383 -9.14 15.84 14.08
CA ASP A 383 -7.78 15.31 14.21
C ASP A 383 -7.78 14.08 15.12
N CYS A 384 -6.93 13.10 14.83
CA CYS A 384 -6.85 11.83 15.55
C CYS A 384 -5.42 11.43 15.97
N ALA A 385 -4.40 12.20 15.61
CA ALA A 385 -2.99 11.83 15.87
C ALA A 385 -2.06 12.98 16.30
N ILE A 386 -2.37 14.26 16.03
CA ILE A 386 -1.40 15.34 16.20
C ILE A 386 -1.75 16.29 17.36
N ASN A 387 -2.91 16.95 17.30
CA ASN A 387 -3.21 18.09 18.18
C ASN A 387 -3.99 17.68 19.42
N THR A 388 -3.34 17.73 20.59
CA THR A 388 -3.91 17.27 21.87
C THR A 388 -5.19 17.99 22.27
N ASN A 389 -5.18 19.32 22.27
CA ASN A 389 -6.33 20.15 22.64
C ASN A 389 -6.31 21.44 21.81
N PRO A 390 -6.80 21.39 20.56
CA PRO A 390 -6.76 22.54 19.66
C PRO A 390 -7.63 23.70 20.19
N THR A 391 -7.21 24.95 19.94
CA THR A 391 -8.04 26.16 20.12
C THR A 391 -9.19 26.20 19.12
N ALA A 392 -10.10 27.18 19.23
CA ALA A 392 -11.18 27.36 18.27
C ALA A 392 -10.65 27.64 16.85
N GLU A 393 -9.64 28.49 16.73
CA GLU A 393 -8.97 28.82 15.47
C GLU A 393 -8.28 27.60 14.87
N GLU A 394 -7.55 26.84 15.70
CA GLU A 394 -6.90 25.60 15.29
C GLU A 394 -7.91 24.57 14.82
N LEU A 395 -9.02 24.40 15.56
CA LEU A 395 -10.09 23.47 15.20
C LEU A 395 -10.77 23.86 13.88
N ALA A 396 -10.98 25.15 13.64
CA ALA A 396 -11.48 25.66 12.36
C ALA A 396 -10.52 25.35 11.21
N MET A 397 -9.21 25.52 11.42
CA MET A 397 -8.18 25.19 10.42
C MET A 397 -8.13 23.69 10.12
N ILE A 398 -8.28 22.84 11.15
CA ILE A 398 -8.39 21.38 11.00
C ILE A 398 -9.63 21.04 10.16
N ALA A 399 -10.77 21.67 10.42
CA ALA A 399 -12.00 21.45 9.69
C ALA A 399 -11.87 21.79 8.20
N MET A 400 -11.32 22.97 7.88
CA MET A 400 -11.10 23.40 6.49
C MET A 400 -10.11 22.48 5.76
N SER A 401 -8.98 22.15 6.39
CA SER A 401 -7.97 21.25 5.80
C SER A 401 -8.54 19.85 5.54
N SER A 402 -9.37 19.37 6.47
CA SER A 402 -9.99 18.04 6.39
C SER A 402 -11.04 18.00 5.28
N ALA A 403 -11.76 19.10 5.05
CA ALA A 403 -12.69 19.24 3.93
C ALA A 403 -11.96 19.19 2.58
N ASP A 404 -10.86 19.93 2.44
CA ASP A 404 -10.05 19.93 1.22
C ASP A 404 -9.42 18.55 0.97
N THR A 405 -8.95 17.88 2.03
CA THR A 405 -8.44 16.51 1.97
C THR A 405 -9.55 15.54 1.52
N ALA A 406 -10.73 15.59 2.14
CA ALA A 406 -11.87 14.75 1.75
C ALA A 406 -12.20 14.91 0.25
N ALA A 407 -12.28 16.15 -0.23
CA ALA A 407 -12.55 16.46 -1.63
C ALA A 407 -11.48 15.92 -2.59
N ALA A 408 -10.19 16.05 -2.24
CA ALA A 408 -9.08 15.50 -3.04
C ALA A 408 -9.20 13.98 -3.24
N PHE A 409 -9.66 13.27 -2.20
CA PHE A 409 -9.90 11.84 -2.23
C PHE A 409 -11.25 11.44 -2.85
N GLY A 410 -12.12 12.41 -3.19
CA GLY A 410 -13.41 12.18 -3.85
C GLY A 410 -14.56 11.92 -2.88
N VAL A 411 -14.40 12.32 -1.62
CA VAL A 411 -15.46 12.36 -0.61
C VAL A 411 -16.03 13.77 -0.60
N GLU A 412 -17.32 13.93 -0.87
CA GLU A 412 -17.99 15.22 -0.79
C GLU A 412 -17.93 15.74 0.66
N PRO A 413 -17.37 16.94 0.93
CA PRO A 413 -17.16 17.42 2.29
C PRO A 413 -18.45 17.96 2.90
N ARG A 414 -18.98 17.23 3.89
CA ARG A 414 -20.06 17.66 4.79
C ARG A 414 -19.51 17.61 6.20
N VAL A 415 -19.08 18.76 6.71
CA VAL A 415 -18.20 18.88 7.88
C VAL A 415 -18.99 19.08 9.16
N ALA A 416 -19.00 18.09 10.03
CA ALA A 416 -19.56 18.20 11.36
C ALA A 416 -18.44 18.50 12.38
N LEU A 417 -18.49 19.65 13.04
CA LEU A 417 -17.64 19.92 14.20
C LEU A 417 -18.31 19.33 15.45
N LEU A 418 -17.66 18.32 16.02
CA LEU A 418 -18.24 17.48 17.06
C LEU A 418 -18.11 18.07 18.46
N SER A 419 -19.14 17.84 19.27
CA SER A 419 -19.17 18.13 20.70
C SER A 419 -20.06 17.11 21.41
N TYR A 420 -20.09 17.15 22.75
CA TYR A 420 -21.02 16.35 23.54
C TYR A 420 -22.44 16.95 23.57
N ALA A 421 -22.66 18.11 22.96
CA ALA A 421 -23.96 18.78 22.81
C ALA A 421 -24.24 19.16 21.34
N THR A 422 -25.52 19.34 21.01
CA THR A 422 -25.99 19.74 19.68
C THR A 422 -26.71 21.08 19.76
N GLY A 423 -26.30 22.06 18.96
CA GLY A 423 -26.90 23.39 18.94
C GLY A 423 -26.77 24.14 20.28
N ASP A 424 -27.73 25.05 20.54
CA ASP A 424 -27.66 26.02 21.64
C ASP A 424 -28.18 25.49 22.98
N SER A 425 -28.58 24.21 23.07
CA SER A 425 -29.31 23.70 24.24
C SER A 425 -28.46 23.56 25.50
N ASN A 426 -27.13 23.53 25.35
CA ASN A 426 -26.17 23.41 26.45
C ASN A 426 -25.09 24.49 26.33
N THR A 427 -24.71 25.08 27.47
CA THR A 427 -23.67 26.12 27.53
C THR A 427 -22.45 25.61 28.28
N GLY A 428 -21.25 25.96 27.80
CA GLY A 428 -20.00 25.64 28.48
C GLY A 428 -18.79 25.92 27.61
N PRO A 429 -17.59 26.06 28.20
CA PRO A 429 -16.38 26.46 27.47
C PRO A 429 -16.01 25.47 26.36
N LEU A 430 -16.24 24.17 26.56
CA LEU A 430 -15.98 23.14 25.56
C LEU A 430 -16.96 23.18 24.38
N ILE A 431 -18.20 23.59 24.62
CA ILE A 431 -19.22 23.76 23.58
C ILE A 431 -18.95 25.06 22.81
N GLN A 432 -18.66 26.14 23.55
CA GLN A 432 -18.34 27.45 22.98
C GLN A 432 -17.13 27.37 22.05
N LYS A 433 -16.07 26.65 22.45
CA LYS A 433 -14.90 26.40 21.59
C LYS A 433 -15.27 25.86 20.20
N VAL A 434 -16.22 24.92 20.15
CA VAL A 434 -16.67 24.30 18.89
C VAL A 434 -17.59 25.24 18.12
N ALA A 435 -18.43 26.01 18.82
CA ALA A 435 -19.29 27.02 18.20
C ALA A 435 -18.45 28.15 17.56
N ASP A 436 -17.44 28.65 18.28
CA ASP A 436 -16.48 29.65 17.81
C ASP A 436 -15.70 29.12 16.59
N ALA A 437 -15.22 27.89 16.64
CA ALA A 437 -14.57 27.25 15.51
C ALA A 437 -15.49 27.18 14.28
N THR A 438 -16.76 26.84 14.47
CA THR A 438 -17.75 26.77 13.38
C THR A 438 -17.99 28.15 12.77
N ALA A 439 -18.09 29.19 13.60
CA ALA A 439 -18.22 30.57 13.12
C ALA A 439 -17.00 31.00 12.29
N ILE A 440 -15.78 30.67 12.72
CA ILE A 440 -14.55 30.94 11.98
C ILE A 440 -14.53 30.21 10.63
N VAL A 441 -15.00 28.95 10.57
CA VAL A 441 -15.11 28.22 9.29
C VAL A 441 -16.06 28.95 8.34
N HIS A 442 -17.24 29.37 8.79
CA HIS A 442 -18.18 30.09 7.94
C HIS A 442 -17.67 31.47 7.48
N GLU A 443 -16.92 32.17 8.34
CA GLU A 443 -16.30 33.45 7.97
C GLU A 443 -15.25 33.27 6.87
N ARG A 444 -14.37 32.26 7.01
CA ARG A 444 -13.23 32.08 6.10
C ARG A 444 -13.54 31.26 4.85
N ARG A 445 -14.50 30.34 4.94
CA ARG A 445 -14.91 29.40 3.88
C ARG A 445 -16.44 29.27 3.83
N PRO A 446 -17.16 30.33 3.42
CA PRO A 446 -18.61 30.30 3.31
C PRO A 446 -19.13 29.30 2.27
N ASP A 447 -18.25 28.80 1.39
CA ASP A 447 -18.52 27.72 0.43
C ASP A 447 -18.62 26.33 1.08
N LEU A 448 -18.05 26.14 2.27
CA LEU A 448 -18.03 24.84 2.94
C LEU A 448 -19.33 24.56 3.68
N MET A 449 -19.86 23.36 3.43
CA MET A 449 -20.97 22.79 4.18
C MET A 449 -20.46 22.34 5.55
N ALA A 450 -20.46 23.25 6.51
CA ALA A 450 -20.02 23.00 7.88
C ALA A 450 -21.12 23.28 8.90
N GLU A 451 -21.23 22.45 9.93
CA GLU A 451 -22.15 22.67 11.05
C GLU A 451 -21.57 22.14 12.36
N GLY A 452 -21.81 22.87 13.43
CA GLY A 452 -21.32 22.56 14.78
C GLY A 452 -21.86 23.59 15.78
N PRO A 453 -21.85 23.26 17.08
CA PRO A 453 -21.50 21.98 17.66
C PRO A 453 -22.57 20.90 17.40
N LEU A 454 -22.14 19.70 17.01
CA LEU A 454 -23.01 18.53 16.80
C LEU A 454 -22.55 17.34 17.63
N GLN A 455 -23.51 16.60 18.21
CA GLN A 455 -23.20 15.25 18.69
C GLN A 455 -23.01 14.28 17.53
N TYR A 456 -22.20 13.25 17.74
CA TYR A 456 -21.90 12.25 16.72
C TYR A 456 -23.18 11.61 16.15
N ASP A 457 -24.15 11.29 17.00
CA ASP A 457 -25.42 10.69 16.58
C ASP A 457 -26.24 11.63 15.68
N ALA A 458 -26.30 12.93 16.01
CA ALA A 458 -26.90 13.96 15.17
C ALA A 458 -26.14 14.18 13.86
N ALA A 459 -24.82 13.99 13.84
CA ALA A 459 -24.01 14.16 12.64
C ALA A 459 -24.26 13.06 11.60
N VAL A 460 -24.50 11.81 12.02
CA VAL A 460 -24.52 10.64 11.12
C VAL A 460 -25.89 9.97 10.94
N ASN A 461 -26.87 10.25 11.80
CA ASN A 461 -28.22 9.66 11.73
C ASN A 461 -29.28 10.71 11.43
N MET A 462 -29.90 10.61 10.26
CA MET A 462 -30.94 11.53 9.76
C MET A 462 -32.18 11.62 10.67
N GLU A 463 -32.59 10.53 11.33
CA GLU A 463 -33.74 10.55 12.24
C GLU A 463 -33.43 11.32 13.53
N ILE A 464 -32.22 11.13 14.06
CA ILE A 464 -31.75 11.85 15.25
C ILE A 464 -31.51 13.33 14.92
N ALA A 465 -30.92 13.61 13.75
CA ALA A 465 -30.70 14.96 13.25
C ALA A 465 -32.02 15.76 13.18
N LYS A 466 -33.08 15.20 12.58
CA LYS A 466 -34.41 15.84 12.53
C LYS A 466 -34.99 16.18 13.92
N THR A 467 -34.63 15.39 14.93
CA THR A 467 -35.12 15.56 16.30
C THR A 467 -34.30 16.60 17.07
N LYS A 468 -32.97 16.57 16.94
CA LYS A 468 -32.03 17.43 17.69
C LYS A 468 -31.77 18.78 17.01
N VAL A 469 -31.76 18.83 15.68
CA VAL A 469 -31.59 20.03 14.86
C VAL A 469 -32.98 20.50 14.42
N LYS A 470 -33.76 21.02 15.39
CA LYS A 470 -35.15 21.42 15.12
C LYS A 470 -35.19 22.70 14.28
N GLY A 471 -36.07 22.72 13.27
CA GLY A 471 -36.49 23.95 12.59
C GLY A 471 -35.60 24.45 11.45
N LYS A 472 -34.56 23.70 11.05
CA LYS A 472 -33.74 24.03 9.86
C LYS A 472 -33.48 22.77 9.04
N ALA A 473 -33.63 22.88 7.71
CA ALA A 473 -33.09 21.88 6.81
C ALA A 473 -31.56 22.00 6.89
N SER A 474 -30.87 20.95 7.35
CA SER A 474 -29.41 20.91 7.40
C SER A 474 -28.87 20.05 6.27
N GLU A 475 -27.85 20.55 5.60
CA GLU A 475 -27.11 19.81 4.58
C GLU A 475 -25.94 18.97 5.16
N VAL A 476 -25.72 19.06 6.48
CA VAL A 476 -24.64 18.38 7.20
C VAL A 476 -25.19 17.35 8.20
N ALA A 477 -26.07 17.76 9.11
CA ALA A 477 -26.60 16.89 10.15
C ALA A 477 -27.34 15.68 9.55
N GLY A 478 -27.04 14.49 10.09
CA GLY A 478 -27.58 13.21 9.65
C GLY A 478 -26.91 12.63 8.40
N GLN A 479 -26.01 13.38 7.76
CA GLN A 479 -25.35 13.01 6.50
C GLN A 479 -23.89 13.48 6.43
N ALA A 480 -23.27 13.78 7.57
CA ALA A 480 -21.89 14.23 7.64
C ALA A 480 -20.94 13.17 7.11
N THR A 481 -19.96 13.61 6.34
CA THR A 481 -18.90 12.77 5.76
C THR A 481 -17.54 13.08 6.37
N VAL A 482 -17.37 14.28 6.93
CA VAL A 482 -16.15 14.73 7.61
C VAL A 482 -16.52 15.07 9.05
N LEU A 483 -15.87 14.42 10.00
CA LEU A 483 -16.18 14.51 11.43
C LEU A 483 -14.95 15.04 12.17
N ILE A 484 -15.10 16.24 12.72
CA ILE A 484 -14.02 16.97 13.36
C ILE A 484 -14.13 16.85 14.89
N PHE A 485 -13.21 16.13 15.50
CA PHE A 485 -13.16 15.89 16.94
C PHE A 485 -12.59 17.11 17.69
N PRO A 486 -13.13 17.42 18.87
CA PRO A 486 -12.74 18.63 19.63
C PRO A 486 -11.37 18.51 20.29
N ASP A 487 -10.83 17.30 20.45
CA ASP A 487 -9.56 17.00 21.10
C ASP A 487 -9.05 15.59 20.72
N LEU A 488 -7.76 15.34 20.99
CA LEU A 488 -7.09 14.10 20.61
C LEU A 488 -7.59 12.88 21.39
N ASN A 489 -8.00 13.02 22.66
CA ASN A 489 -8.52 11.88 23.42
C ASN A 489 -9.81 11.38 22.78
N THR A 490 -10.70 12.30 22.43
CA THR A 490 -11.96 11.97 21.76
C THR A 490 -11.69 11.38 20.37
N GLY A 491 -10.86 12.01 19.55
CA GLY A 491 -10.57 11.52 18.19
C GLY A 491 -9.87 10.15 18.18
N ASN A 492 -8.78 10.01 18.95
CA ASN A 492 -7.95 8.81 18.97
C ASN A 492 -8.70 7.58 19.49
N ASN A 493 -9.39 7.71 20.63
CA ASN A 493 -10.18 6.61 21.17
C ASN A 493 -11.35 6.26 20.24
N THR A 494 -12.02 7.24 19.64
CA THR A 494 -13.18 6.97 18.77
C THR A 494 -12.80 6.19 17.52
N TYR A 495 -11.78 6.60 16.75
CA TYR A 495 -11.44 5.89 15.52
C TYR A 495 -10.97 4.46 15.81
N LYS A 496 -10.20 4.26 16.89
CA LYS A 496 -9.75 2.94 17.33
C LYS A 496 -10.90 2.07 17.81
N ALA A 497 -11.80 2.62 18.62
CA ALA A 497 -12.98 1.89 19.09
C ALA A 497 -13.85 1.43 17.92
N VAL A 498 -14.09 2.29 16.93
CA VAL A 498 -14.83 1.95 15.71
C VAL A 498 -14.08 0.88 14.91
N GLN A 499 -12.78 1.04 14.67
CA GLN A 499 -11.96 0.08 13.96
C GLN A 499 -12.02 -1.31 14.61
N GLN A 500 -11.75 -1.39 15.92
CA GLN A 500 -11.69 -2.66 16.66
C GLN A 500 -13.06 -3.32 16.81
N SER A 501 -14.13 -2.54 17.00
CA SER A 501 -15.47 -3.08 17.22
C SER A 501 -16.18 -3.52 15.93
N THR A 502 -15.80 -2.94 14.78
CA THR A 502 -16.48 -3.19 13.50
C THR A 502 -15.63 -3.99 12.50
N GLY A 503 -14.31 -4.08 12.73
CA GLY A 503 -13.37 -4.59 11.73
C GLY A 503 -13.21 -3.67 10.51
N ALA A 504 -13.73 -2.44 10.56
CA ALA A 504 -13.58 -1.47 9.48
C ALA A 504 -12.11 -1.13 9.22
N VAL A 505 -11.78 -0.93 7.95
CA VAL A 505 -10.44 -0.47 7.56
C VAL A 505 -10.34 1.02 7.88
N ALA A 506 -9.29 1.41 8.60
CA ALA A 506 -8.97 2.81 8.86
C ALA A 506 -7.71 3.16 8.06
N MET A 507 -7.86 3.95 6.99
CA MET A 507 -6.73 4.35 6.14
C MET A 507 -6.16 5.68 6.64
N GLY A 508 -4.87 5.71 6.96
CA GLY A 508 -4.17 6.88 7.51
C GLY A 508 -3.24 6.54 8.68
N PRO A 509 -2.77 7.55 9.44
CA PRO A 509 -3.16 8.95 9.34
C PRO A 509 -2.62 9.63 8.08
N VAL A 510 -3.44 10.45 7.43
CA VAL A 510 -3.00 11.39 6.40
C VAL A 510 -2.73 12.73 7.06
N LEU A 511 -1.48 13.17 7.07
CA LEU A 511 -1.09 14.48 7.58
C LEU A 511 -1.47 15.58 6.59
N GLN A 512 -1.92 16.70 7.12
CA GLN A 512 -2.43 17.83 6.37
C GLN A 512 -1.90 19.14 6.97
N GLY A 513 -1.78 20.18 6.13
CA GLY A 513 -1.22 21.48 6.50
C GLY A 513 0.27 21.68 6.16
N LEU A 514 0.99 20.63 5.75
CA LEU A 514 2.39 20.73 5.28
C LEU A 514 2.47 21.25 3.83
N ARG A 515 3.55 21.96 3.48
CA ARG A 515 3.79 22.45 2.10
C ARG A 515 4.09 21.33 1.10
N ARG A 516 4.54 20.18 1.59
CA ARG A 516 4.74 18.95 0.81
C ARG A 516 4.30 17.75 1.66
N PRO A 517 3.74 16.72 1.05
CA PRO A 517 3.13 15.61 1.78
C PRO A 517 4.19 14.74 2.45
N VAL A 518 4.02 14.54 3.75
CA VAL A 518 4.76 13.58 4.56
C VAL A 518 3.71 12.85 5.39
N ASN A 519 3.70 11.53 5.35
CA ASN A 519 2.75 10.73 6.11
C ASN A 519 3.47 9.77 7.06
N ASP A 520 2.85 9.56 8.22
CA ASP A 520 3.32 8.68 9.27
C ASP A 520 2.51 7.39 9.26
N LEU A 521 3.20 6.28 9.52
CA LEU A 521 2.62 4.96 9.70
C LEU A 521 2.58 4.64 11.19
N SER A 522 1.59 3.83 11.59
CA SER A 522 1.67 3.16 12.89
C SER A 522 2.76 2.09 12.85
N ARG A 523 3.51 1.92 13.95
CA ARG A 523 4.46 0.78 14.09
C ARG A 523 3.80 -0.58 13.94
N GLY A 524 2.50 -0.68 14.21
CA GLY A 524 1.69 -1.88 13.99
C GLY A 524 1.09 -1.99 12.58
N CYS A 525 1.54 -1.17 11.62
CA CYS A 525 1.03 -1.21 10.25
C CYS A 525 1.29 -2.56 9.57
N THR A 526 0.35 -2.94 8.72
CA THR A 526 0.46 -4.06 7.80
C THR A 526 1.03 -3.59 6.47
N VAL A 527 1.52 -4.51 5.63
CA VAL A 527 1.96 -4.21 4.26
C VAL A 527 0.89 -3.45 3.47
N LYS A 528 -0.38 -3.84 3.61
CA LYS A 528 -1.51 -3.18 2.96
C LYS A 528 -1.69 -1.73 3.41
N ASP A 529 -1.45 -1.44 4.69
CA ASP A 529 -1.50 -0.07 5.20
C ASP A 529 -0.39 0.78 4.58
N ILE A 530 0.83 0.23 4.45
CA ILE A 530 1.96 0.92 3.81
C ILE A 530 1.65 1.21 2.34
N VAL A 531 1.20 0.21 1.57
CA VAL A 531 0.81 0.38 0.15
C VAL A 531 -0.26 1.46 0.01
N THR A 532 -1.27 1.44 0.88
CA THR A 532 -2.36 2.42 0.86
C THR A 532 -1.85 3.81 1.18
N THR A 533 -1.03 3.97 2.22
CA THR A 533 -0.45 5.28 2.60
C THR A 533 0.47 5.84 1.52
N ILE A 534 1.26 4.99 0.83
CA ILE A 534 2.07 5.42 -0.32
C ILE A 534 1.17 5.97 -1.43
N ALA A 535 0.13 5.22 -1.81
CA ALA A 535 -0.81 5.66 -2.84
C ALA A 535 -1.51 6.97 -2.44
N MET A 536 -1.95 7.10 -1.19
CA MET A 536 -2.58 8.31 -0.68
C MET A 536 -1.61 9.51 -0.69
N THR A 537 -0.35 9.29 -0.31
CA THR A 537 0.71 10.32 -0.38
C THR A 537 0.93 10.78 -1.82
N GLY A 538 0.92 9.84 -2.77
CA GLY A 538 1.02 10.15 -4.21
C GLY A 538 -0.15 11.00 -4.71
N VAL A 539 -1.39 10.67 -4.31
CA VAL A 539 -2.60 11.46 -4.64
C VAL A 539 -2.52 12.86 -4.01
N GLN A 540 -2.11 12.95 -2.75
CA GLN A 540 -1.95 14.22 -2.04
C GLN A 540 -0.94 15.12 -2.74
N ALA A 541 0.19 14.58 -3.17
CA ALA A 541 1.21 15.34 -3.90
C ALA A 541 0.68 15.90 -5.23
N ALA A 542 -0.07 15.09 -5.98
CA ALA A 542 -0.67 15.50 -7.24
C ALA A 542 -1.72 16.61 -7.05
N ALA A 543 -2.54 16.51 -5.99
CA ALA A 543 -3.52 17.52 -5.64
C ALA A 543 -2.85 18.87 -5.31
N MET A 544 -1.76 18.85 -4.53
CA MET A 544 -0.99 20.04 -4.17
C MET A 544 -0.30 20.70 -5.38
N LYS A 545 0.16 19.91 -6.38
CA LYS A 545 0.69 20.46 -7.64
C LYS A 545 -0.41 21.14 -8.47
N THR A 546 -1.61 20.59 -8.48
CA THR A 546 -2.74 21.15 -9.25
C THR A 546 -3.24 22.47 -8.64
N SER A 547 -3.27 22.59 -7.31
CA SER A 547 -3.65 23.83 -6.63
C SER A 547 -2.61 24.94 -6.80
N SER A 548 -1.32 24.62 -6.74
CA SER A 548 -0.25 25.61 -6.95
C SER A 548 -0.24 26.17 -8.39
N ILE A 549 -0.52 25.33 -9.39
CA ILE A 549 -0.67 25.78 -10.78
C ILE A 549 -1.87 26.73 -10.94
N ARG A 550 -3.01 26.45 -10.28
CA ARG A 550 -4.20 27.32 -10.34
C ARG A 550 -3.97 28.68 -9.65
N GLN A 551 -3.16 28.73 -8.60
CA GLN A 551 -2.82 29.99 -7.92
C GLN A 551 -1.72 30.78 -8.65
N GLY A 552 -0.81 30.12 -9.37
CA GLY A 552 0.26 30.76 -10.15
C GLY A 552 -0.14 31.29 -11.53
N GLY A 553 -1.30 30.89 -12.06
CA GLY A 553 -1.83 31.37 -13.35
C GLY A 553 -2.70 32.63 -13.27
N ALA A 554 -2.87 33.21 -12.07
CA ALA A 554 -3.62 34.43 -11.81
C ALA A 554 -2.71 35.61 -11.40
N ALA A 555 -1.42 35.55 -11.73
CA ALA A 555 -0.44 36.61 -11.50
C ALA A 555 -0.02 37.27 -12.82
#